data_AF-A0A285BFG6-F1
#
_entry.id   AF-A0A285BFG6-F1
#
_cell.length_a   1.000
_cell.length_b   1.000
_cell.length_c   1.000
_cell.angle_alpha   90.00
_cell.angle_beta   90.00
_cell.angle_gamma   90.00
#
_symmetry.space_group_name_H-M   'P 1'
#
loop_
_entity.id
_entity.type
_entity.pdbx_description
1 polymer ?
#
loop_
_entity_poly.entity_id
_entity_poly.type
_entity_poly.pdbx_seq_one_letter_code
_entity_poly.pdbx_strand_id
1 'polypeptide(L)' 'MNIKELFFKTLWQDVEKALIKLYPDQKENIKTYKKVYKNVKCCKPTTNSEKTTICIDLVSQDKETCYDVYGIEKD' A
#
# COMPACT_ATOMS: atom_id res chain seq x y z
N MET A 1 5.99 -12.79 -5.41
CA MET A 1 5.73 -11.89 -4.26
C MET A 1 5.69 -10.47 -4.78
N ASN A 2 4.54 -9.81 -4.74
CA ASN A 2 4.40 -8.42 -5.18
C ASN A 2 4.50 -7.43 -4.00
N ILE A 3 4.70 -6.14 -4.30
CA ILE A 3 4.85 -5.09 -3.29
C ILE A 3 3.62 -5.02 -2.36
N LYS A 4 2.41 -5.22 -2.90
CA LYS A 4 1.16 -5.22 -2.13
C LYS A 4 1.17 -6.34 -1.09
N GLU A 5 1.50 -7.57 -1.48
CA GLU A 5 1.64 -8.71 -0.58
C GLU A 5 2.70 -8.49 0.49
N LEU A 6 3.83 -7.87 0.14
CA LEU A 6 4.90 -7.53 1.10
C LEU A 6 4.36 -6.58 2.18
N PHE A 7 3.65 -5.52 1.78
CA PHE A 7 3.05 -4.58 2.74
C PHE A 7 2.00 -5.25 3.62
N PHE A 8 1.14 -6.11 3.06
CA PHE A 8 0.10 -6.79 3.85
C PHE A 8 0.67 -7.81 4.85
N LYS A 9 1.70 -8.56 4.46
CA LYS A 9 2.32 -9.59 5.32
C LYS A 9 3.23 -9.03 6.40
N THR A 10 3.74 -7.82 6.22
CA THR A 10 4.65 -7.22 7.20
C THR A 10 3.85 -6.57 8.34
N LEU A 11 4.35 -6.69 9.57
CA LEU A 11 3.83 -6.00 10.76
C LEU A 11 4.65 -4.72 11.02
N TRP A 12 3.99 -3.68 11.54
CA TRP A 12 4.67 -2.41 11.83
C TRP A 12 5.86 -2.58 12.79
N GLN A 13 5.74 -3.49 13.76
CA GLN A 13 6.77 -3.74 14.77
C GLN A 13 8.09 -4.24 14.13
N ASP A 14 8.00 -5.03 13.06
CA ASP A 14 9.18 -5.54 12.36
C ASP A 14 9.81 -4.45 11.48
N VAL A 15 8.98 -3.62 10.83
CA VAL A 15 9.42 -2.44 10.09
C VAL A 15 10.11 -1.44 11.00
N GLU A 16 9.55 -1.17 12.18
CA GLU A 16 10.10 -0.24 13.17
C GLU A 16 11.47 -0.70 13.67
N LYS A 17 11.61 -1.99 14.02
CA LYS A 17 12.89 -2.57 14.42
C LYS A 17 13.94 -2.45 13.32
N ALA A 18 13.57 -2.75 12.07
CA ALA A 18 14.48 -2.65 10.93
C ALA A 18 14.89 -1.18 10.67
N LEU A 19 13.94 -0.24 10.72
CA LEU A 19 14.20 1.19 10.53
C LEU A 19 15.15 1.74 11.59
N ILE A 20 14.92 1.47 12.87
CA ILE A 20 15.79 1.96 13.96
C ILE A 20 17.19 1.33 13.86
N LYS A 21 17.28 0.06 13.45
CA LYS A 21 18.56 -0.62 13.27
C LYS A 21 19.39 -0.02 12.11
N LEU A 22 18.73 0.32 11.00
CA LEU A 22 19.38 0.85 9.80
C LEU A 22 19.67 2.36 9.91
N TYR A 23 18.77 3.10 10.56
CA TYR A 23 18.77 4.55 10.66
C TYR A 23 18.49 4.98 12.11
N PRO A 24 19.45 4.77 13.02
CA PRO A 24 19.26 5.06 14.44
C PRO A 24 19.07 6.57 14.72
N ASP A 25 19.61 7.43 13.86
CA ASP A 25 19.41 8.88 13.83
C ASP A 25 17.95 9.27 13.56
N GLN A 26 17.22 8.44 12.80
CA GLN A 26 15.81 8.70 12.44
C GLN A 26 14.81 8.25 13.52
N LYS A 27 15.27 7.88 14.72
CA LYS A 27 14.42 7.42 15.82
C LYS A 27 13.35 8.44 16.22
N GLU A 28 13.65 9.73 16.11
CA GLU A 28 12.69 10.81 16.38
C GLU A 28 11.53 10.85 15.36
N ASN A 29 11.76 10.37 14.14
CA ASN A 29 10.80 10.39 13.03
C ASN A 29 9.90 9.15 12.97
N ILE A 30 10.06 8.18 13.88
CA ILE A 30 9.31 6.91 13.90
C ILE A 30 7.78 7.12 13.92
N LYS A 31 7.30 8.16 14.62
CA LYS A 31 5.87 8.51 14.62
C LYS A 31 5.36 8.89 13.23
N THR A 32 6.16 9.61 12.45
CA THR A 32 5.85 10.01 11.07
C THR A 32 5.85 8.80 10.14
N TYR A 33 6.86 7.93 10.25
CA TYR A 33 6.90 6.69 9.46
C TYR A 33 5.73 5.76 9.76
N LYS A 34 5.29 5.69 11.02
CA LYS A 34 4.09 4.92 11.39
C LYS A 34 2.84 5.45 10.70
N LYS A 35 2.72 6.77 10.52
CA LYS A 35 1.61 7.38 9.77
C LYS A 35 1.68 6.99 8.30
N VAL A 36 2.85 7.09 7.67
CA VAL A 36 3.05 6.69 6.26
C VAL A 36 2.72 5.20 6.06
N TYR A 37 3.23 4.32 6.93
CA TYR A 37 2.95 2.89 6.87
C TYR A 37 1.45 2.57 6.95
N LYS A 38 0.71 3.25 7.83
CA LYS A 38 -0.75 3.11 7.91
C LYS A 38 -1.43 3.62 6.65
N ASN A 39 -1.01 4.78 6.14
CA ASN A 39 -1.58 5.36 4.94
C ASN A 39 -1.39 4.45 3.74
N VAL A 40 -0.20 3.87 3.54
CA VAL A 40 0.07 2.94 2.44
C VAL A 40 -0.79 1.68 2.54
N LYS A 41 -1.00 1.13 3.75
CA LYS A 41 -1.95 0.01 3.94
C LYS A 41 -3.40 0.38 3.64
N CYS A 42 -3.76 1.64 3.85
CA CYS A 42 -5.10 2.18 3.63
C CYS A 42 -5.28 2.86 2.27
N CYS A 43 -4.24 2.91 1.43
CA CYS A 43 -4.29 3.55 0.12
C CYS A 43 -5.30 2.79 -0.75
N LYS A 44 -6.51 3.31 -0.78
CA LYS A 44 -7.43 3.13 -1.89
C LYS A 44 -6.97 4.04 -3.02
N PRO A 45 -7.14 3.64 -4.27
CA PRO A 45 -6.85 4.52 -5.39
C PRO A 45 -7.59 5.84 -5.23
N THR A 46 -6.83 6.93 -5.33
CA THR A 46 -7.35 8.29 -5.27
C THR A 46 -7.83 8.73 -6.64
N THR A 47 -8.92 9.47 -6.67
CA THR A 47 -9.45 10.10 -7.88
C THR A 47 -8.42 11.10 -8.43
N ASN A 48 -8.11 11.02 -9.73
CA ASN A 48 -7.24 11.98 -10.41
C ASN A 48 -7.98 13.31 -10.68
N SER A 49 -7.27 14.30 -11.25
CA SER A 49 -7.85 15.61 -11.62
C SER A 49 -9.01 15.52 -12.62
N GLU A 50 -9.13 14.39 -13.32
CA GLU A 50 -10.15 14.10 -14.32
C GLU A 50 -11.30 13.25 -13.73
N LYS A 51 -11.47 13.26 -12.39
CA LYS A 51 -12.50 12.49 -11.67
C LYS A 51 -12.45 10.96 -11.88
N THR A 52 -11.34 10.42 -12.36
CA THR A 52 -11.13 8.99 -12.59
C THR A 52 -10.43 8.34 -11.39
N THR A 53 -11.00 7.27 -10.85
CA THR A 53 -10.39 6.42 -9.82
C THR A 53 -9.92 5.11 -10.44
N ILE A 54 -8.62 4.80 -10.37
CA ILE A 54 -8.05 3.55 -10.92
C ILE A 54 -8.21 2.40 -9.93
N CYS A 55 -9.16 1.51 -10.12
CA CYS A 55 -9.35 0.32 -9.32
C CYS A 55 -8.45 -0.83 -9.78
N ILE A 56 -7.94 -1.60 -8.82
CA ILE A 56 -7.15 -2.81 -9.07
C ILE A 56 -7.70 -3.94 -8.20
N ASP A 57 -8.40 -4.86 -8.84
CA ASP A 57 -9.07 -5.97 -8.17
C ASP A 57 -8.39 -7.30 -8.52
N LEU A 58 -8.43 -8.25 -7.58
CA LEU A 58 -7.98 -9.62 -7.81
C LEU A 58 -9.18 -10.42 -8.33
N VAL A 59 -9.13 -10.84 -9.59
CA VAL A 59 -10.21 -11.61 -10.22
C VAL A 59 -9.73 -13.03 -10.52
N SER A 60 -10.66 -13.98 -10.48
CA SER A 60 -10.39 -15.37 -10.86
C SER A 60 -11.23 -15.70 -12.09
N GLN A 61 -10.57 -15.93 -13.23
CA GLN A 61 -11.19 -16.39 -14.48
C GLN A 61 -10.47 -17.65 -14.96
N ASP A 62 -11.23 -18.65 -15.41
CA ASP A 62 -10.68 -19.88 -16.02
C ASP A 62 -9.58 -20.59 -15.21
N LYS A 63 -9.73 -20.61 -13.88
CA LYS A 63 -8.78 -21.18 -12.91
C LYS A 63 -7.44 -20.44 -12.80
N GLU A 64 -7.29 -19.29 -13.44
CA GLU A 64 -6.18 -18.36 -13.21
C GLU A 64 -6.63 -17.15 -12.39
N THR A 65 -5.76 -16.73 -11.49
CA THR A 65 -5.97 -15.51 -10.70
C THR A 65 -5.13 -14.39 -11.30
N CYS A 66 -5.78 -13.32 -11.76
CA CYS A 66 -5.12 -12.16 -12.34
C CYS A 66 -5.57 -10.86 -11.65
N TYR A 67 -4.80 -9.79 -11.85
CA TYR A 67 -5.19 -8.46 -11.41
C TYR A 67 -5.89 -7.75 -12.57
N ASP A 68 -7.15 -7.38 -12.36
CA ASP A 68 -7.90 -6.54 -13.28
C ASP A 68 -7.71 -5.07 -12.90
N VAL A 69 -7.50 -4.21 -13.90
CA VAL A 69 -7.20 -2.78 -13.72
C VAL A 69 -8.19 -1.98 -14.55
N TYR A 70 -9.03 -1.19 -13.88
CA TYR A 70 -10.07 -0.42 -14.55
C TYR A 70 -10.28 0.96 -13.91
N GLY A 71 -10.79 1.92 -14.68
CA GLY A 71 -11.13 3.27 -14.21
C GLY A 71 -12.61 3.38 -13.88
N ILE A 72 -12.93 4.02 -12.74
CA ILE A 72 -14.28 4.48 -12.42
C ILE A 72 -14.30 6.01 -12.55
N GLU A 73 -15.09 6.53 -13.47
CA GLU A 73 -15.40 7.96 -13.57
C GLU A 73 -16.54 8.29 -12.60
N LYS A 74 -16.38 9.34 -11.79
CA LYS A 74 -17.49 9.89 -11.00
C LYS A 74 -18.05 11.13 -11.69
N ASP A 75 -19.33 11.10 -12.06
CA ASP A 75 -20.11 12.27 -12.50
C ASP A 75 -20.06 13.40 -11.46
#